data_AF-A0A7C5QH78-F1
#
_entry.id   AF-A0A7C5QH78-F1
#
_cell.length_a   1.000
_cell.length_b   1.000
_cell.length_c   1.000
_cell.angle_alpha   90.00
_cell.angle_beta   90.00
_cell.angle_gamma   90.00
#
_symmetry.space_group_name_H-M   'P 1'
#
loop_
_entity.id
_entity.type
_entity.pdbx_description
1 polymer ?
#
loop_
_entity_poly.entity_id
_entity_poly.type
_entity_poly.pdbx_seq_one_letter_code
_entity_poly.pdbx_strand_id
1 'polypeptide(L)'
;TGANKSLIKQYIEIFKKANLNLLSLETESFALIRSLVGADLLNIMIIDMGASTSSITIVSKGIPVITRSLELGGLSITRAISNSLNINLERAEQFKQDLSLDSETAENSLPQTVEKAFAPILNEIRYTINLYNEVYSDKIE
;
A
#
# COMPACT_ATOMS: atom_id res chain seq x y z
N THR A 1 18.42 1.41 10.12
CA THR A 1 17.47 0.29 10.03
C THR A 1 18.24 -0.99 9.76
N GLY A 2 17.92 -2.09 10.45
CA GLY A 2 18.53 -3.40 10.18
C GLY A 2 17.64 -4.21 9.25
N ALA A 3 18.22 -4.82 8.21
CA ALA A 3 17.50 -5.73 7.33
C ALA A 3 18.01 -7.17 7.51
N ASN A 4 17.13 -8.15 7.28
CA ASN A 4 17.50 -9.56 7.39
C ASN A 4 18.59 -9.90 6.36
N LYS A 5 19.73 -10.42 6.83
CA LYS A 5 20.86 -10.79 5.96
C LYS A 5 20.48 -11.79 4.86
N SER A 6 19.50 -12.68 5.13
CA SER A 6 19.00 -13.64 4.15
C SER A 6 18.32 -12.94 2.98
N LEU A 7 17.47 -11.94 3.27
CA LEU A 7 16.78 -11.15 2.25
C LEU A 7 17.78 -10.37 1.38
N ILE A 8 18.78 -9.72 2.01
CA ILE A 8 19.84 -9.02 1.28
C ILE A 8 20.58 -9.98 0.34
N LYS A 9 20.95 -11.17 0.82
CA LYS A 9 21.62 -12.19 -0.01
C LYS A 9 20.76 -12.61 -1.19
N GLN A 10 19.46 -12.81 -0.99
CA GLN A 10 18.54 -13.17 -2.06
C GLN A 10 18.55 -12.14 -3.20
N TYR A 11 18.44 -10.85 -2.88
CA TYR A 11 18.50 -9.78 -3.88
C TYR A 11 19.85 -9.73 -4.60
N ILE A 12 20.96 -9.85 -3.87
CA ILE A 12 22.31 -9.92 -4.48
C ILE A 12 22.39 -11.05 -5.52
N GLU A 13 21.88 -12.23 -5.20
CA GLU A 13 21.92 -13.39 -6.12
C GLU A 13 20.99 -13.21 -7.34
N ILE A 14 19.83 -12.56 -7.17
CA ILE A 14 18.94 -12.23 -8.30
C ILE A 14 19.64 -11.30 -9.30
N PHE A 15 20.27 -10.23 -8.81
CA PHE A 15 20.96 -9.25 -9.66
C PHE A 15 22.17 -9.87 -10.37
N LYS A 16 22.95 -10.72 -9.69
CA LYS A 16 24.03 -11.48 -10.32
C LYS A 16 23.54 -12.37 -11.45
N LYS A 17 22.45 -13.12 -11.24
CA LYS A 17 21.86 -13.98 -12.28
C LYS A 17 21.34 -13.19 -13.47
N ALA A 18 20.86 -11.97 -13.24
CA ALA A 18 20.44 -11.05 -14.29
C ALA A 18 21.61 -10.33 -14.98
N ASN A 19 22.87 -10.58 -14.56
CA ASN A 19 24.06 -9.87 -15.03
C ASN A 19 23.98 -8.34 -14.83
N LEU A 20 23.36 -7.91 -13.73
CA LEU A 20 23.22 -6.51 -13.33
C LEU A 20 24.11 -6.21 -12.12
N ASN A 21 24.72 -5.02 -12.11
CA ASN A 21 25.53 -4.56 -10.99
C ASN A 21 24.63 -3.89 -9.92
N LEU A 22 24.45 -4.55 -8.78
CA LEU A 22 23.67 -4.01 -7.66
C LEU A 22 24.50 -2.95 -6.90
N LEU A 23 24.11 -1.67 -7.02
CA LEU A 23 24.82 -0.56 -6.37
C LEU A 23 24.38 -0.32 -4.92
N SER A 24 23.08 -0.37 -4.67
CA SER A 24 22.49 -0.10 -3.35
C SER A 24 21.14 -0.80 -3.20
N LEU A 25 20.76 -1.01 -1.94
CA LEU A 25 19.42 -1.45 -1.55
C LEU A 25 18.89 -0.45 -0.54
N GLU A 26 17.66 0.00 -0.72
CA GLU A 26 16.94 0.86 0.21
C GLU A 26 15.59 0.24 0.59
N THR A 27 14.96 0.74 1.66
CA THR A 27 13.61 0.32 2.02
C THR A 27 12.59 1.09 1.19
N GLU A 28 11.50 0.43 0.86
CA GLU A 28 10.39 0.98 0.07
C GLU A 28 9.87 2.33 0.57
N SER A 29 9.73 2.53 1.89
CA SER A 29 9.27 3.81 2.45
C SER A 29 10.14 5.01 2.03
N PHE A 30 11.48 4.87 2.02
CA PHE A 30 12.36 5.97 1.61
C PHE A 30 12.28 6.21 0.09
N ALA A 31 12.16 5.14 -0.70
CA ALA A 31 11.97 5.24 -2.14
C ALA A 31 10.66 5.99 -2.46
N LEU A 32 9.56 5.64 -1.78
CA LEU A 32 8.24 6.26 -1.95
C LEU A 32 8.23 7.72 -1.52
N ILE A 33 8.86 8.07 -0.39
CA ILE A 33 9.00 9.46 0.05
C ILE A 33 9.72 10.27 -1.03
N ARG A 34 10.84 9.75 -1.54
CA ARG A 34 11.62 10.43 -2.57
C ARG A 34 10.85 10.61 -3.89
N SER A 35 9.99 9.65 -4.27
CA SER A 35 9.23 9.72 -5.51
C SER A 35 7.93 10.53 -5.43
N LEU A 36 7.24 10.49 -4.27
CA LEU A 36 5.89 11.08 -4.11
C LEU A 36 5.91 12.40 -3.33
N VAL A 37 6.78 12.54 -2.34
CA VAL A 37 6.85 13.73 -1.46
C VAL A 37 7.92 14.70 -1.94
N GLY A 38 9.09 14.19 -2.36
CA GLY A 38 10.19 15.02 -2.84
C GLY A 38 10.77 15.91 -1.75
N ALA A 39 10.75 17.23 -1.97
CA ALA A 39 11.31 18.22 -1.05
C ALA A 39 10.27 18.85 -0.10
N ASP A 40 9.03 18.37 -0.14
CA ASP A 40 7.97 18.87 0.71
C ASP A 40 8.23 18.53 2.20
N LEU A 41 7.92 19.47 3.08
CA LEU A 41 8.07 19.35 4.53
C LEU A 41 6.74 19.18 5.26
N LEU A 42 5.63 19.16 4.53
CA LEU A 42 4.30 18.85 5.05
C LEU A 42 4.24 17.44 5.67
N ASN A 43 3.22 17.23 6.50
CA ASN A 43 2.96 15.93 7.07
C ASN A 43 2.06 15.17 6.11
N ILE A 44 2.57 14.12 5.46
CA ILE A 44 1.87 13.41 4.39
C ILE A 44 1.70 11.95 4.79
N MET A 45 0.50 11.41 4.59
CA MET A 45 0.25 9.98 4.71
C MET A 45 0.34 9.32 3.32
N ILE A 46 1.30 8.44 3.14
CA ILE A 46 1.43 7.58 1.97
C ILE A 46 0.76 6.24 2.29
N ILE A 47 -0.18 5.83 1.43
CA ILE A 47 -0.81 4.52 1.47
C ILE A 47 -0.35 3.77 0.22
N ASP A 48 0.46 2.74 0.43
CA ASP A 48 0.93 1.87 -0.64
C ASP A 48 0.17 0.53 -0.56
N MET A 49 -0.63 0.25 -1.59
CA MET A 49 -1.50 -0.92 -1.67
C MET A 49 -0.99 -1.90 -2.71
N GLY A 50 -0.29 -2.94 -2.25
CA GLY A 50 0.12 -4.07 -3.09
C GLY A 50 -0.99 -5.12 -3.26
N ALA A 51 -0.64 -6.23 -3.90
CA ALA A 51 -1.56 -7.35 -4.09
C ALA A 51 -1.88 -8.09 -2.77
N SER A 52 -0.86 -8.40 -1.99
CA SER A 52 -1.00 -9.20 -0.75
C SER A 52 -0.94 -8.36 0.52
N THR A 53 -0.24 -7.23 0.47
CA THR A 53 0.05 -6.38 1.63
C THR A 53 -0.21 -4.93 1.28
N SER A 54 -0.60 -4.15 2.29
CA SER A 54 -0.67 -2.69 2.19
C SER A 54 0.16 -2.08 3.30
N SER A 55 0.86 -0.99 3.01
CA SER A 55 1.63 -0.23 3.98
C SER A 55 1.10 1.19 4.10
N ILE A 56 1.11 1.73 5.31
CA ILE A 56 0.70 3.09 5.63
C ILE A 56 1.90 3.75 6.29
N THR A 57 2.41 4.80 5.67
CA THR A 57 3.56 5.56 6.15
C THR A 57 3.17 7.02 6.34
N ILE A 58 3.30 7.55 7.55
CA ILE A 58 3.23 8.99 7.80
C ILE A 58 4.64 9.54 7.71
N VAL A 59 4.78 10.59 6.91
CA VAL A 59 6.00 11.31 6.62
C VAL A 59 5.87 12.69 7.24
N SER A 60 6.87 13.14 7.96
CA SER A 60 6.94 14.52 8.48
C SER A 60 8.32 15.08 8.20
N LYS A 61 8.40 16.28 7.65
CA LYS A 61 9.68 16.95 7.31
C LYS A 61 10.61 16.06 6.47
N GLY A 62 10.04 15.32 5.52
CA GLY A 62 10.77 14.45 4.60
C GLY A 62 11.30 13.14 5.20
N ILE A 63 10.93 12.78 6.44
CA ILE A 63 11.32 11.50 7.07
C ILE A 63 10.10 10.68 7.49
N PRO A 64 10.14 9.34 7.38
CA PRO A 64 9.08 8.48 7.87
C PRO A 64 9.07 8.53 9.41
N VAL A 65 7.92 8.86 10.00
CA VAL A 65 7.74 8.94 11.46
C VAL A 65 6.92 7.78 12.01
N ILE A 66 5.96 7.27 11.25
CA ILE A 66 5.16 6.09 11.58
C ILE A 66 5.02 5.24 10.33
N THR A 67 5.25 3.94 10.47
CA THR A 67 5.03 2.95 9.40
C THR A 67 4.29 1.76 9.97
N ARG A 68 3.18 1.40 9.35
CA ARG A 68 2.39 0.21 9.67
C ARG A 68 2.13 -0.59 8.40
N SER A 69 2.02 -1.91 8.53
CA SER A 69 1.79 -2.82 7.43
C SER A 69 0.70 -3.81 7.77
N LEU A 70 -0.13 -4.13 6.79
CA LEU A 70 -1.22 -5.10 6.87
C LEU A 70 -0.98 -6.22 5.88
N GLU A 71 -1.28 -7.46 6.26
CA GLU A 71 -1.34 -8.61 5.35
C GLU A 71 -2.65 -8.64 4.57
N LEU A 72 -3.01 -7.49 4.00
CA LEU A 72 -4.20 -7.31 3.18
C LEU A 72 -3.87 -6.35 2.04
N GLY A 73 -4.24 -6.72 0.82
CA GLY A 73 -4.06 -5.90 -0.38
C GLY A 73 -5.13 -6.19 -1.43
N GLY A 74 -4.84 -5.82 -2.67
CA GLY A 74 -5.79 -5.92 -3.79
C GLY A 74 -6.34 -7.33 -4.04
N LEU A 75 -5.58 -8.39 -3.73
CA LEU A 75 -6.02 -9.78 -3.90
C LEU A 75 -7.17 -10.15 -2.96
N SER A 76 -7.28 -9.51 -1.80
CA SER A 76 -8.40 -9.73 -0.88
C SER A 76 -9.71 -9.24 -1.48
N ILE A 77 -9.67 -8.12 -2.21
CA ILE A 77 -10.83 -7.60 -2.96
C ILE A 77 -11.18 -8.57 -4.09
N THR A 78 -10.19 -9.01 -4.86
CA THR A 78 -10.37 -9.97 -5.96
C THR A 78 -11.00 -11.27 -5.46
N ARG A 79 -10.55 -11.81 -4.32
CA ARG A 79 -11.14 -13.00 -3.68
C ARG A 79 -12.57 -12.75 -3.21
N ALA A 80 -12.85 -11.58 -2.64
CA ALA A 80 -14.20 -11.23 -2.20
C ALA A 80 -15.18 -11.19 -3.38
N ILE A 81 -14.79 -10.58 -4.50
CA ILE A 81 -15.57 -10.55 -5.75
C ILE A 81 -15.76 -11.97 -6.29
N SER A 82 -14.68 -12.74 -6.39
CA SER A 82 -14.69 -14.13 -6.88
C SER A 82 -15.69 -14.99 -6.09
N ASN A 83 -15.66 -14.91 -4.75
CA ASN A 83 -16.58 -15.64 -3.89
C ASN A 83 -18.02 -15.13 -4.01
N SER A 84 -18.22 -13.82 -4.07
CA SER A 84 -19.54 -13.20 -4.14
C SER A 84 -20.27 -13.47 -5.46
N LEU A 85 -19.54 -13.57 -6.57
CA LEU A 85 -20.10 -13.79 -7.91
C LEU A 85 -19.93 -15.23 -8.40
N ASN A 86 -19.27 -16.09 -7.60
CA ASN A 86 -18.91 -17.46 -7.95
C ASN A 86 -18.19 -17.58 -9.31
N ILE A 87 -17.17 -16.73 -9.50
CA ILE A 87 -16.32 -16.68 -10.70
C ILE A 87 -14.87 -16.96 -10.32
N ASN A 88 -14.04 -17.34 -11.29
CA ASN A 88 -12.60 -17.53 -11.04
C ASN A 88 -11.88 -16.19 -10.73
N LEU A 89 -10.67 -16.28 -10.18
CA LEU A 89 -9.89 -15.09 -9.76
C LEU A 89 -9.54 -14.16 -10.92
N GLU A 90 -9.29 -14.72 -12.10
CA GLU A 90 -8.94 -13.93 -13.30
C GLU A 90 -10.12 -13.03 -13.72
N ARG A 91 -11.33 -13.59 -13.81
CA ARG A 91 -12.53 -12.83 -14.12
C ARG A 91 -12.90 -11.86 -13.00
N ALA A 92 -12.66 -12.21 -11.75
CA ALA A 92 -12.87 -11.32 -10.62
C ALA A 92 -11.89 -10.13 -10.63
N GLU A 93 -10.64 -10.35 -11.04
CA GLU A 93 -9.64 -9.28 -11.19
C GLU A 93 -10.05 -8.32 -12.31
N GLN A 94 -10.48 -8.86 -13.45
CA GLN A 94 -11.02 -8.04 -14.54
C GLN A 94 -12.21 -7.20 -14.06
N PHE A 95 -13.18 -7.83 -13.39
CA PHE A 95 -14.34 -7.11 -12.85
C PHE A 95 -13.96 -6.01 -11.86
N LYS A 96 -12.95 -6.26 -11.00
CA LYS A 96 -12.41 -5.26 -10.07
C LYS A 96 -11.83 -4.06 -10.82
N GLN A 97 -11.12 -4.29 -11.92
CA GLN A 97 -10.54 -3.23 -12.75
C GLN A 97 -11.63 -2.44 -13.48
N ASP A 98 -12.63 -3.13 -14.04
CA ASP A 98 -13.77 -2.51 -14.74
C ASP A 98 -14.58 -1.60 -13.81
N LEU A 99 -14.84 -2.04 -12.57
CA LEU A 99 -15.48 -1.22 -11.53
C LEU A 99 -14.75 0.10 -11.26
N SER A 100 -13.41 0.10 -11.35
CA SER A 100 -12.62 1.31 -11.12
C SER A 100 -12.81 2.33 -12.26
N LEU A 101 -13.01 1.87 -13.49
CA LEU A 101 -13.11 2.71 -14.69
C LEU A 101 -14.49 3.36 -14.81
N ASP A 102 -15.56 2.67 -14.38
CA ASP A 102 -16.93 3.18 -14.46
C ASP A 102 -17.28 4.20 -13.35
N SER A 103 -16.41 4.34 -12.34
CA SER A 103 -16.63 5.23 -11.19
C SER A 103 -16.62 6.73 -11.52
N GLU A 104 -16.19 7.13 -12.73
CA GLU A 104 -16.32 8.51 -13.21
C GLU A 104 -17.78 8.91 -13.54
N THR A 105 -18.67 7.93 -13.70
CA THR A 105 -20.12 8.17 -13.83
C THR A 105 -20.82 7.94 -12.49
N ALA A 106 -21.06 9.06 -11.81
CA ALA A 106 -21.38 9.21 -10.38
C ALA A 106 -22.69 8.58 -9.83
N GLU A 107 -23.19 7.44 -10.36
CA GLU A 107 -24.43 6.81 -9.87
C GLU A 107 -24.26 5.39 -9.32
N ASN A 108 -23.15 4.70 -9.57
CA ASN A 108 -22.94 3.33 -9.07
C ASN A 108 -22.10 3.35 -7.78
N SER A 109 -22.75 3.13 -6.64
CA SER A 109 -22.05 2.80 -5.40
C SER A 109 -21.20 1.55 -5.60
N LEU A 110 -20.01 1.53 -4.98
CA LEU A 110 -19.16 0.34 -4.97
C LEU A 110 -19.99 -0.85 -4.45
N PRO A 111 -19.88 -2.05 -5.06
CA PRO A 111 -20.57 -3.22 -4.54
C PRO A 111 -20.21 -3.41 -3.06
N GLN A 112 -21.20 -3.69 -2.21
CA GLN A 112 -21.00 -3.81 -0.76
C GLN A 112 -19.89 -4.82 -0.39
N THR A 113 -19.69 -5.85 -1.23
CA THR A 113 -18.59 -6.82 -1.11
C THR A 113 -17.21 -6.15 -1.17
N VAL A 114 -17.04 -5.20 -2.08
CA VAL A 114 -15.80 -4.43 -2.25
C VAL A 114 -15.59 -3.48 -1.07
N GLU A 115 -16.63 -2.75 -0.66
CA GLU A 115 -16.57 -1.86 0.52
C GLU A 115 -16.12 -2.63 1.78
N LYS A 116 -16.71 -3.81 2.01
CA LYS A 116 -16.34 -4.69 3.14
C LYS A 116 -14.90 -5.17 3.04
N ALA A 117 -14.37 -5.41 1.83
CA ALA A 117 -12.99 -5.81 1.63
C ALA A 117 -11.99 -4.68 1.93
N PHE A 118 -12.38 -3.42 1.75
CA PHE A 118 -11.55 -2.25 2.09
C PHE A 118 -11.61 -1.85 3.56
N ALA A 119 -12.68 -2.22 4.29
CA ALA A 119 -12.89 -1.79 5.66
C ALA A 119 -11.69 -1.99 6.61
N PRO A 120 -10.93 -3.10 6.56
CA PRO A 120 -9.74 -3.26 7.40
C PRO A 120 -8.64 -2.23 7.11
N ILE A 121 -8.43 -1.86 5.85
CA ILE A 121 -7.45 -0.84 5.45
C ILE A 121 -7.88 0.52 5.97
N LEU A 122 -9.16 0.87 5.81
CA LEU A 122 -9.72 2.12 6.34
C LEU A 122 -9.58 2.22 7.87
N ASN A 123 -9.76 1.10 8.57
CA ASN A 123 -9.57 1.04 10.02
C ASN A 123 -8.11 1.28 10.41
N GLU A 124 -7.15 0.69 9.69
CA GLU A 124 -5.73 0.91 9.96
C GLU A 124 -5.30 2.34 9.64
N ILE A 125 -5.84 2.95 8.58
CA ILE A 125 -5.62 4.37 8.27
C ILE A 125 -6.04 5.23 9.46
N ARG A 126 -7.28 5.05 9.94
CA ARG A 126 -7.80 5.80 11.11
C ARG A 126 -6.96 5.56 12.37
N TYR A 127 -6.59 4.32 12.62
CA TYR A 127 -5.74 3.97 13.75
C TYR A 127 -4.37 4.66 13.67
N THR A 128 -3.75 4.67 12.49
CA THR A 128 -2.44 5.29 12.25
C THR A 128 -2.51 6.81 12.39
N ILE A 129 -3.59 7.45 11.93
CA ILE A 129 -3.85 8.88 12.17
C ILE A 129 -3.95 9.17 13.68
N ASN A 130 -4.70 8.36 14.43
CA ASN A 130 -4.84 8.54 15.87
C ASN A 130 -3.50 8.39 16.59
N LEU A 131 -2.72 7.36 16.23
CA LEU A 131 -1.39 7.14 16.78
C LEU A 131 -0.46 8.33 16.52
N TYR A 132 -0.56 8.95 15.35
CA TYR A 132 0.18 10.18 15.05
C TYR A 132 -0.27 11.34 15.93
N ASN A 133 -1.58 11.57 16.03
CA ASN A 133 -2.15 12.69 16.79
C ASN A 133 -1.91 12.58 18.31
N GLU A 134 -1.72 11.37 18.83
CA GLU A 134 -1.34 11.15 20.25
C GLU A 134 0.08 11.65 20.54
N VAL A 135 0.97 11.58 19.55
CA VAL A 135 2.40 11.92 19.70
C VAL A 135 2.72 13.31 19.16
N TYR A 136 2.00 13.76 18.13
CA TYR A 136 2.24 14.99 17.38
C TYR A 136 0.96 15.82 17.30
N SER A 137 1.06 17.14 17.48
CA SER A 137 -0.11 18.05 17.46
C SER A 137 -0.43 18.62 16.09
N ASP A 138 0.42 18.37 15.09
CA ASP A 138 0.29 18.92 13.75
C ASP A 138 -0.68 18.09 12.90
N LYS A 139 -1.36 18.71 11.93
CA LYS A 139 -2.26 17.98 11.02
C LYS A 139 -1.48 17.25 9.92
N ILE A 140 -2.07 16.16 9.43
CA ILE A 140 -1.64 15.42 8.24
C ILE A 140 -2.48 15.93 7.07
N GLU A 141 -1.84 16.18 5.92
CA GLU A 141 -2.49 16.49 4.64
C GLU A 141 -2.76 15.21 3.83
#